data_AF-A0A0J8RQF6-F1
#
_entry.id   AF-A0A0J8RQF6-F1
#
_cell.length_a   1.000
_cell.length_b   1.000
_cell.length_c   1.000
_cell.angle_alpha   90.00
_cell.angle_beta   90.00
_cell.angle_gamma   90.00
#
_symmetry.space_group_name_H-M   'P 1'
#
loop_
_entity.id
_entity.type
_entity.pdbx_description
1 polymer ?
#
loop_
_entity_poly.entity_id
_entity_poly.type
_entity_poly.pdbx_seq_one_letter_code
_entity_poly.pdbx_strand_id
1 'polypeptide(L)'
;MLQLSFLIDKLAELLRNDSLEDITSRAEVYTAAFQFVKKLGAHPELVSLVQTLRHHKRQTSGLESLILRSTAHDHGGDRVLILGETIPSVAERLRKLARQSDIILGMRESEDLTSRAGKNMLDICEEITDVYAIIAPRRNQTVNNPQKVDKYAEYHQQYCLMRDESILDQGHTFNTLASRMMYSPQGRIKRLMVELANMATSLPVGIYVKASESRPDLMRCLIMGPPDSPYGYGLFDFDLLCKETYPQEPPIMACRTAQECRGQLNPNLHPDGKVCLSLLGTWKEGDAAAQWQPGKSTILSVLISIQAMIFTEDPFRNEPANTNRVGRRADREAQMTIQKIQPLTIEYGMLAWLEKQQRLNGVWGDIVKAHFKLNKEKILTNINKWAQSNPAVGRGYEWYRSGVSPVERLRRHLDSLSGFS
;
A
#
# COMPACT_ATOMS: atom_id res chain seq x y z
N MET A 1 21.01 31.91 -6.42
CA MET A 1 22.13 31.25 -5.71
C MET A 1 21.68 29.95 -5.03
N LEU A 2 20.78 29.98 -4.04
CA LEU A 2 20.27 28.77 -3.35
C LEU A 2 19.65 27.74 -4.31
N GLN A 3 18.97 28.20 -5.37
CA GLN A 3 18.41 27.33 -6.41
C GLN A 3 19.47 26.49 -7.13
N LEU A 4 20.71 26.97 -7.25
CA LEU A 4 21.82 26.28 -7.90
C LEU A 4 22.67 25.46 -6.93
N SER A 5 22.48 25.64 -5.61
CA SER A 5 23.16 24.87 -4.57
C SER A 5 22.62 23.44 -4.48
N PHE A 6 23.46 22.50 -4.06
CA PHE A 6 23.07 21.14 -3.69
C PHE A 6 22.39 21.05 -2.31
N LEU A 7 22.36 22.14 -1.53
CA LEU A 7 21.78 22.13 -0.18
C LEU A 7 20.31 21.69 -0.19
N ILE A 8 19.50 22.26 -1.08
CA ILE A 8 18.08 21.89 -1.23
C ILE A 8 17.94 20.44 -1.70
N ASP A 9 18.89 19.97 -2.51
CA ASP A 9 18.91 18.59 -2.99
C ASP A 9 19.22 17.60 -1.87
N LYS A 10 20.18 17.92 -1.00
CA LYS A 10 20.51 17.14 0.19
C LYS A 10 19.40 17.16 1.23
N LEU A 11 18.73 18.30 1.43
CA LEU A 11 17.53 18.38 2.28
C LEU A 11 16.41 17.49 1.75
N ALA A 12 16.15 17.54 0.43
CA ALA A 12 15.13 16.69 -0.16
C ALA A 12 15.50 15.20 -0.13
N GLU A 13 16.79 14.84 -0.19
CA GLU A 13 17.27 13.47 0.02
C GLU A 13 17.07 13.00 1.45
N LEU A 14 17.36 13.85 2.44
CA LEU A 14 17.12 13.57 3.86
C LEU A 14 15.63 13.40 4.15
N LEU A 15 14.81 14.35 3.67
CA LEU A 15 13.35 14.36 3.86
C LEU A 15 12.60 13.40 2.93
N ARG A 16 13.30 12.69 2.04
CA ARG A 16 12.73 11.56 1.29
C ARG A 16 12.47 10.37 2.21
N ASN A 17 13.20 10.27 3.31
CA ASN A 17 13.02 9.19 4.27
C ASN A 17 11.63 9.27 4.90
N ASP A 18 10.88 8.18 4.79
CA ASP A 18 9.51 8.02 5.25
C ASP A 18 9.42 7.16 6.52
N SER A 19 10.55 6.90 7.19
CA SER A 19 10.60 6.18 8.46
C SER A 19 10.59 7.14 9.64
N LEU A 20 9.44 7.25 10.32
CA LEU A 20 9.30 8.03 11.55
C LEU A 20 10.19 7.51 12.69
N GLU A 21 10.44 6.20 12.76
CA GLU A 21 11.36 5.62 13.75
C GLU A 21 12.79 6.15 13.56
N ASP A 22 13.29 6.11 12.32
CA ASP A 22 14.62 6.62 12.00
C ASP A 22 14.73 8.13 12.24
N ILE A 23 13.72 8.91 11.82
CA ILE A 23 13.68 10.35 12.05
C ILE A 23 13.73 10.66 13.55
N THR A 24 12.93 9.95 14.34
CA THR A 24 12.90 10.11 15.81
C THR A 24 14.25 9.78 16.44
N SER A 25 14.95 8.76 15.93
CA SER A 25 16.30 8.41 16.42
C SER A 25 17.38 9.43 16.07
N ARG A 26 17.18 10.21 14.99
CA ARG A 26 18.12 11.23 14.49
C ARG A 26 17.55 12.65 14.62
N ALA A 27 16.75 12.87 15.66
CA ALA A 27 15.92 14.06 15.83
C ALA A 27 16.68 15.37 15.63
N GLU A 28 17.89 15.52 16.18
CA GLU A 28 18.69 16.75 16.07
C GLU A 28 18.91 17.21 14.61
N VAL A 29 19.26 16.27 13.73
CA VAL A 29 19.54 16.56 12.31
C VAL A 29 18.24 16.92 11.58
N TYR A 30 17.15 16.20 11.86
CA TYR A 30 15.86 16.45 11.22
C TYR A 30 15.24 17.75 11.71
N THR A 31 15.26 18.06 13.00
CA THR A 31 14.80 19.35 13.55
C THR A 31 15.56 20.52 12.95
N ALA A 32 16.89 20.43 12.78
CA ALA A 32 17.64 21.47 12.09
C ALA A 32 17.19 21.63 10.62
N ALA A 33 16.94 20.52 9.91
CA ALA A 33 16.43 20.54 8.55
C ALA A 33 15.01 21.14 8.47
N PHE A 34 14.12 20.76 9.39
CA PHE A 34 12.76 21.27 9.52
C PHE A 34 12.73 22.77 9.76
N GLN A 35 13.52 23.27 10.71
CA GLN A 35 13.66 24.70 10.97
C GLN A 35 14.17 25.48 9.77
N PHE A 36 15.13 24.92 9.02
CA PHE A 36 15.63 25.55 7.81
C PHE A 36 14.54 25.61 6.72
N VAL A 37 13.82 24.50 6.48
CA VAL A 37 12.70 24.45 5.53
C VAL A 37 11.58 25.40 5.95
N LYS A 38 11.28 25.50 7.25
CA LYS A 38 10.30 26.45 7.82
C LYS A 38 10.65 27.90 7.48
N LYS A 39 11.92 28.29 7.64
CA LYS A 39 12.42 29.62 7.28
C LYS A 39 12.32 29.90 5.78
N LEU A 40 12.66 28.92 4.93
CA LEU A 40 12.52 29.06 3.47
C LEU A 40 11.05 29.21 3.05
N GLY A 41 10.16 28.39 3.62
CA GLY A 41 8.73 28.38 3.33
C GLY A 41 8.00 29.64 3.77
N ALA A 42 8.42 30.24 4.89
CA ALA A 42 7.84 31.47 5.41
C ALA A 42 8.22 32.72 4.59
N HIS A 43 9.29 32.66 3.79
CA HIS A 43 9.77 33.80 3.01
C HIS A 43 9.13 33.83 1.60
N PRO A 44 8.42 34.91 1.21
CA PRO A 44 7.67 34.96 -0.05
C PRO A 44 8.48 34.66 -1.32
N GLU A 45 9.75 35.08 -1.35
CA GLU A 45 10.62 34.87 -2.52
C GLU A 45 11.30 33.48 -2.53
N LEU A 46 11.46 32.84 -1.37
CA LEU A 46 12.21 31.59 -1.23
C LEU A 46 11.30 30.36 -1.17
N VAL A 47 10.00 30.54 -0.91
CA VAL A 47 9.02 29.45 -0.87
C VAL A 47 8.99 28.62 -2.15
N SER A 48 9.28 29.25 -3.30
CA SER A 48 9.41 28.57 -4.58
C SER A 48 10.46 27.45 -4.55
N LEU A 49 11.57 27.62 -3.82
CA LEU A 49 12.65 26.63 -3.73
C LEU A 49 12.23 25.30 -3.09
N VAL A 50 11.22 25.33 -2.23
CA VAL A 50 10.69 24.14 -1.54
C VAL A 50 9.43 23.59 -2.20
N GLN A 51 8.69 24.41 -2.96
CA GLN A 51 7.44 24.04 -3.62
C GLN A 51 7.60 23.53 -5.04
N THR A 52 8.50 24.11 -5.83
CA THR A 52 8.63 23.78 -7.26
C THR A 52 9.40 22.48 -7.47
N LEU A 53 9.12 21.81 -8.59
CA LEU A 53 9.96 20.73 -9.09
C LEU A 53 11.41 21.21 -9.19
N ARG A 54 12.35 20.34 -8.81
CA ARG A 54 13.78 20.62 -8.89
C ARG A 54 14.33 19.89 -10.12
N HIS A 55 15.55 20.20 -10.52
CA HIS A 55 16.24 19.49 -11.59
C HIS A 55 17.39 18.68 -11.01
N HIS A 56 17.66 17.51 -11.59
CA HIS A 56 18.90 16.81 -11.29
C HIS A 56 20.08 17.65 -11.79
N LYS A 57 20.93 18.15 -10.88
CA LYS A 57 22.06 19.02 -11.22
C LYS A 57 23.33 18.20 -11.38
N ARG A 58 24.08 18.44 -12.45
CA ARG A 58 25.47 17.96 -12.61
C ARG A 58 26.39 19.15 -12.84
N GLN A 59 27.60 19.08 -12.28
CA GLN A 59 28.68 20.05 -12.49
C GLN A 59 28.33 21.49 -12.06
N THR A 60 27.69 21.67 -10.90
CA THR A 60 27.45 23.03 -10.35
C THR A 60 28.74 23.60 -9.79
N SER A 61 29.02 24.88 -10.06
CA SER A 61 30.11 25.63 -9.43
C SER A 61 29.82 25.98 -7.95
N GLY A 62 28.62 25.67 -7.45
CA GLY A 62 28.26 25.66 -6.02
C GLY A 62 28.47 27.00 -5.30
N LEU A 63 28.57 26.93 -3.96
CA LEU A 63 29.01 28.06 -3.11
C LEU A 63 30.51 28.34 -3.28
N GLU A 64 31.30 27.35 -3.73
CA GLU A 64 32.74 27.43 -3.93
C GLU A 64 33.14 28.50 -4.96
N SER A 65 32.31 28.70 -5.99
CA SER A 65 32.48 29.78 -6.97
C SER A 65 32.48 31.20 -6.37
N LEU A 66 31.91 31.40 -5.18
CA LEU A 66 31.92 32.70 -4.49
C LEU A 66 33.23 32.95 -3.76
N ILE A 67 33.88 31.88 -3.28
CA ILE A 67 35.17 31.96 -2.60
C ILE A 67 36.27 32.28 -3.62
N LEU A 68 36.21 31.62 -4.79
CA LEU A 68 37.24 31.75 -5.83
C LEU A 68 37.11 33.03 -6.67
N ARG A 69 35.92 33.64 -6.77
CA ARG A 69 35.75 34.95 -7.43
C ARG A 69 36.40 36.11 -6.68
N SER A 70 36.75 35.94 -5.40
CA SER A 70 37.45 36.97 -4.62
C SER A 70 38.97 36.95 -4.81
N THR A 71 39.57 35.91 -5.41
CA THR A 71 41.03 35.71 -5.32
C THR A 71 41.76 35.31 -6.60
N ALA A 72 41.14 35.17 -7.78
CA ALA A 72 41.92 34.82 -8.98
C ALA A 72 41.39 35.39 -10.30
N HIS A 73 42.33 35.94 -11.07
CA HIS A 73 42.23 36.12 -12.52
C HIS A 73 42.01 34.76 -13.19
N ASP A 74 40.99 34.73 -14.03
CA ASP A 74 40.30 33.54 -14.53
C ASP A 74 41.02 32.88 -15.72
N HIS A 75 41.52 31.65 -15.52
CA HIS A 75 41.87 30.67 -16.56
C HIS A 75 41.33 29.29 -16.16
N GLY A 76 40.00 29.12 -16.13
CA GLY A 76 39.38 27.81 -15.97
C GLY A 76 37.97 27.80 -16.54
N GLY A 77 37.84 27.31 -17.78
CA GLY A 77 36.63 27.41 -18.60
C GLY A 77 35.30 27.13 -17.88
N ASP A 78 34.28 27.91 -18.27
CA ASP A 78 32.89 27.82 -17.83
C ASP A 78 32.42 26.37 -17.75
N ARG A 79 32.36 25.81 -16.53
CA ARG A 79 31.66 24.55 -16.30
C ARG A 79 30.17 24.84 -16.43
N VAL A 80 29.63 24.56 -17.62
CA VAL A 80 28.21 24.74 -17.94
C VAL A 80 27.37 23.84 -17.01
N LEU A 81 26.46 24.44 -16.25
CA LEU A 81 25.49 23.72 -15.44
C LEU A 81 24.62 22.84 -16.33
N ILE A 82 24.61 21.53 -16.07
CA ILE A 82 23.73 20.59 -16.77
C ILE A 82 22.53 20.28 -15.88
N LEU A 83 21.34 20.69 -16.34
CA LEU A 83 20.06 20.34 -15.74
C LEU A 83 19.51 19.09 -16.43
N GLY A 84 19.32 18.03 -15.65
CA GLY A 84 18.69 16.79 -16.09
C GLY A 84 17.18 16.79 -15.85
N GLU A 85 16.63 15.58 -15.71
CA GLU A 85 15.21 15.36 -15.43
C GLU A 85 14.71 16.09 -14.19
N THR A 86 13.43 16.44 -14.20
CA THR A 86 12.74 17.04 -13.06
C THR A 86 12.59 16.01 -11.94
N ILE A 87 12.96 16.39 -10.73
CA ILE A 87 12.84 15.59 -9.51
C ILE A 87 11.85 16.26 -8.53
N PRO A 88 11.18 15.46 -7.67
CA PRO A 88 10.17 15.97 -6.75
C PRO A 88 10.64 17.10 -5.84
N SER A 89 9.75 18.04 -5.54
CA SER A 89 10.03 19.17 -4.64
C SER A 89 10.24 18.72 -3.18
N VAL A 90 10.73 19.61 -2.31
CA VAL A 90 10.85 19.30 -0.87
C VAL A 90 9.46 19.05 -0.28
N ALA A 91 8.46 19.87 -0.66
CA ALA A 91 7.08 19.68 -0.23
C ALA A 91 6.51 18.32 -0.68
N GLU A 92 6.81 17.88 -1.91
CA GLU A 92 6.38 16.55 -2.38
C GLU A 92 7.04 15.40 -1.62
N ARG A 93 8.31 15.54 -1.24
CA ARG A 93 9.01 14.56 -0.42
C ARG A 93 8.42 14.50 1.00
N LEU A 94 8.10 15.65 1.59
CA LEU A 94 7.56 15.74 2.95
C LEU A 94 6.08 15.32 3.05
N ARG A 95 5.31 15.40 1.96
CA ARG A 95 3.86 15.09 1.93
C ARG A 95 3.51 13.74 2.57
N LYS A 96 4.24 12.68 2.22
CA LYS A 96 3.97 11.34 2.76
C LYS A 96 4.21 11.33 4.26
N LEU A 97 5.37 11.84 4.69
CA LEU A 97 5.73 11.90 6.10
C LEU A 97 4.73 12.71 6.91
N ALA A 98 4.28 13.86 6.42
CA ALA A 98 3.24 14.67 7.08
C ALA A 98 1.94 13.90 7.26
N ARG A 99 1.50 13.15 6.25
CA ARG A 99 0.32 12.28 6.39
C ARG A 99 0.53 11.18 7.43
N GLN A 100 1.73 10.58 7.51
CA GLN A 100 2.04 9.62 8.55
C GLN A 100 1.98 10.27 9.95
N SER A 101 2.54 11.47 10.09
CA SER A 101 2.52 12.27 11.32
C SER A 101 1.10 12.59 11.78
N ASP A 102 0.22 13.01 10.87
CA ASP A 102 -1.20 13.30 11.19
C ASP A 102 -1.92 12.07 11.76
N ILE A 103 -1.63 10.87 11.24
CA ILE A 103 -2.21 9.62 11.73
C ILE A 103 -1.77 9.34 13.17
N ILE A 104 -0.47 9.50 13.46
CA ILE A 104 0.06 9.30 14.82
C ILE A 104 -0.51 10.33 15.79
N LEU A 105 -0.60 11.60 15.39
CA LEU A 105 -1.16 12.67 16.21
C LEU A 105 -2.64 12.44 16.55
N GLY A 106 -3.41 11.86 15.62
CA GLY A 106 -4.78 11.43 15.86
C GLY A 106 -4.92 10.33 16.93
N MET A 107 -3.81 9.70 17.33
CA MET A 107 -3.77 8.58 18.30
C MET A 107 -3.09 8.97 19.62
N ARG A 108 -2.81 10.25 19.85
CA ARG A 108 -2.03 10.78 21.00
C ARG A 108 -2.51 10.34 22.39
N GLU A 109 -3.78 9.94 22.52
CA GLU A 109 -4.39 9.52 23.78
C GLU A 109 -4.02 8.08 24.19
N SER A 110 -3.32 7.34 23.33
CA SER A 110 -2.82 5.99 23.66
C SER A 110 -1.81 6.02 24.81
N GLU A 111 -1.96 5.12 25.79
CA GLU A 111 -1.07 5.00 26.96
C GLU A 111 0.42 4.91 26.57
N ASP A 112 0.76 4.14 25.55
CA ASP A 112 2.15 3.96 25.09
C ASP A 112 2.80 5.26 24.58
N LEU A 113 1.99 6.19 24.04
CA LEU A 113 2.46 7.48 23.54
C LEU A 113 2.64 8.53 24.64
N THR A 114 2.13 8.28 25.85
CA THR A 114 2.37 9.14 27.03
C THR A 114 3.77 8.97 27.62
N SER A 115 4.48 7.90 27.24
CA SER A 115 5.87 7.67 27.63
C SER A 115 6.81 8.76 27.09
N ARG A 116 8.01 8.94 27.69
CA ARG A 116 9.00 9.93 27.21
C ARG A 116 9.36 9.72 25.73
N ALA A 117 9.54 8.47 25.31
CA ALA A 117 9.82 8.13 23.92
C ALA A 117 8.58 8.29 23.00
N GLY A 118 7.37 8.25 23.55
CA GLY A 118 6.13 8.58 22.85
C GLY A 118 6.01 10.09 22.63
N LYS A 119 6.20 10.89 23.68
CA LYS A 119 6.20 12.36 23.62
C LYS A 119 7.17 12.92 22.59
N ASN A 120 8.42 12.45 22.59
CA ASN A 120 9.41 12.86 21.58
C ASN A 120 8.94 12.57 20.14
N MET A 121 8.23 11.46 19.92
CA MET A 121 7.68 11.12 18.60
C MET A 121 6.51 12.05 18.24
N LEU A 122 5.65 12.39 19.20
CA LEU A 122 4.57 13.35 19.00
C LEU A 122 5.13 14.74 18.66
N ASP A 123 6.12 15.23 19.41
CA ASP A 123 6.76 16.54 19.17
C ASP A 123 7.32 16.65 17.75
N ILE A 124 7.99 15.59 17.28
CA ILE A 124 8.51 15.51 15.90
C ILE A 124 7.38 15.47 14.88
N CYS A 125 6.30 14.73 15.15
CA CYS A 125 5.14 14.70 14.26
C CYS A 125 4.47 16.08 14.16
N GLU A 126 4.34 16.80 15.26
CA GLU A 126 3.84 18.18 15.27
C GLU A 126 4.75 19.10 14.44
N GLU A 127 6.08 19.00 14.61
CA GLU A 127 7.03 19.78 13.82
C GLU A 127 6.92 19.49 12.31
N ILE A 128 6.77 18.21 11.92
CA ILE A 128 6.58 17.81 10.52
C ILE A 128 5.29 18.41 9.95
N THR A 129 4.17 18.26 10.64
CA THR A 129 2.86 18.76 10.17
C THR A 129 2.89 20.29 10.06
N ASP A 130 3.49 20.99 11.02
CA ASP A 130 3.69 22.45 10.99
C ASP A 130 4.51 22.90 9.78
N VAL A 131 5.64 22.24 9.53
CA VAL A 131 6.51 22.56 8.39
C VAL A 131 5.76 22.32 7.09
N TYR A 132 5.06 21.18 6.99
CA TYR A 132 4.29 20.85 5.80
C TYR A 132 3.17 21.85 5.54
N ALA A 133 2.45 22.32 6.57
CA ALA A 133 1.40 23.32 6.44
C ALA A 133 1.92 24.64 5.84
N ILE A 134 3.17 25.02 6.13
CA ILE A 134 3.82 26.23 5.60
C ILE A 134 4.22 26.04 4.13
N ILE A 135 4.78 24.88 3.79
CA ILE A 135 5.34 24.64 2.44
C ILE A 135 4.35 24.00 1.47
N ALA A 136 3.19 23.51 1.92
CA ALA A 136 2.23 22.83 1.08
C ALA A 136 1.85 23.71 -0.13
N PRO A 137 1.83 23.14 -1.36
CA PRO A 137 1.48 23.90 -2.54
C PRO A 137 0.06 24.45 -2.39
N ARG A 138 -0.12 25.76 -2.60
CA ARG A 138 -1.47 26.36 -2.62
C ARG A 138 -2.24 25.72 -3.78
N ARG A 139 -3.50 25.32 -3.52
CA ARG A 139 -4.40 24.58 -4.44
C ARG A 139 -4.51 25.12 -5.89
N ASN A 140 -4.00 26.32 -6.19
CA ASN A 140 -4.08 26.98 -7.50
C ASN A 140 -2.83 26.80 -8.39
N GLN A 141 -1.83 26.01 -7.99
CA GLN A 141 -0.70 25.65 -8.86
C GLN A 141 -0.78 24.17 -9.26
N THR A 142 -1.81 23.80 -10.02
CA THR A 142 -1.78 22.56 -10.78
C THR A 142 -0.75 22.71 -11.89
N VAL A 143 0.40 22.06 -11.73
CA VAL A 143 1.32 21.81 -12.84
C VAL A 143 0.54 20.98 -13.86
N ASN A 144 0.16 21.62 -14.97
CA ASN A 144 -0.45 20.99 -16.13
C ASN A 144 0.54 19.99 -16.73
N ASN A 145 0.60 18.79 -16.19
CA ASN A 145 1.21 17.66 -16.87
C ASN A 145 0.07 16.79 -17.43
N PRO A 146 -0.11 16.70 -18.76
CA PRO A 146 -1.18 15.91 -19.38
C PRO A 146 -0.86 14.40 -19.34
N GLN A 147 -0.35 13.89 -18.22
CA GLN A 147 -0.30 12.45 -18.00
C GLN A 147 -1.72 11.97 -17.70
N LYS A 148 -2.15 10.90 -18.39
CA LYS A 148 -3.40 10.19 -18.11
C LYS A 148 -3.37 9.77 -16.65
N VAL A 149 -4.00 10.56 -15.79
CA VAL A 149 -4.07 10.31 -14.36
C VAL A 149 -4.89 9.03 -14.16
N ASP A 150 -4.27 7.99 -13.59
CA ASP A 150 -5.01 6.79 -13.21
C ASP A 150 -5.88 7.12 -11.99
N LYS A 151 -7.16 7.44 -12.27
CA LYS A 151 -8.15 7.78 -11.25
C LYS A 151 -8.28 6.72 -10.15
N TYR A 152 -8.00 5.45 -10.47
CA TYR A 152 -8.04 4.39 -9.47
C TYR A 152 -6.85 4.46 -8.52
N ALA A 153 -5.66 4.80 -9.02
CA ALA A 153 -4.47 5.00 -8.19
C ALA A 153 -4.63 6.22 -7.26
N GLU A 154 -5.26 7.31 -7.73
CA GLU A 154 -5.57 8.46 -6.87
C GLU A 154 -6.58 8.12 -5.78
N TYR A 155 -7.67 7.43 -6.14
CA TYR A 155 -8.65 6.95 -5.17
C TYR A 155 -7.98 6.04 -4.14
N HIS A 156 -7.15 5.09 -4.59
CA HIS A 156 -6.40 4.22 -3.70
C HIS A 156 -5.48 5.03 -2.77
N GLN A 157 -4.73 6.00 -3.29
CA GLN A 157 -3.85 6.83 -2.47
C GLN A 157 -4.63 7.50 -1.33
N GLN A 158 -5.86 7.94 -1.57
CA GLN A 158 -6.70 8.56 -0.54
C GLN A 158 -7.29 7.55 0.46
N TYR A 159 -7.74 6.38 -0.01
CA TYR A 159 -8.55 5.45 0.78
C TYR A 159 -7.88 4.10 1.09
N CYS A 160 -6.57 3.92 0.84
CA CYS A 160 -5.86 2.66 1.04
C CYS A 160 -5.84 2.18 2.49
N LEU A 161 -5.91 3.10 3.47
CA LEU A 161 -6.01 2.77 4.88
C LEU A 161 -7.07 3.66 5.53
N MET A 162 -8.02 3.02 6.22
CA MET A 162 -9.09 3.68 6.94
C MET A 162 -9.19 3.12 8.36
N ARG A 163 -9.72 3.93 9.27
CA ARG A 163 -10.06 3.56 10.63
C ARG A 163 -11.57 3.37 10.69
N ASP A 164 -12.03 2.21 11.15
CA ASP A 164 -13.44 1.82 11.06
C ASP A 164 -13.78 0.77 12.12
N GLU A 165 -14.65 1.11 13.08
CA GLU A 165 -15.10 0.18 14.12
C GLU A 165 -16.04 -0.91 13.60
N SER A 166 -16.71 -0.69 12.46
CA SER A 166 -17.66 -1.66 11.91
C SER A 166 -17.01 -3.01 11.54
N ILE A 167 -15.67 -3.07 11.49
CA ILE A 167 -14.94 -4.33 11.32
C ILE A 167 -15.20 -5.31 12.48
N LEU A 168 -15.47 -4.82 13.68
CA LEU A 168 -15.72 -5.65 14.86
C LEU A 168 -17.13 -6.27 14.81
N ASP A 169 -18.11 -5.49 14.33
CA ASP A 169 -19.51 -5.89 14.27
C ASP A 169 -19.80 -6.91 13.16
N GLN A 170 -19.03 -6.89 12.07
CA GLN A 170 -19.27 -7.72 10.88
C GLN A 170 -18.56 -9.09 10.91
N GLY A 171 -18.35 -9.64 12.11
CA GLY A 171 -17.93 -11.03 12.31
C GLY A 171 -16.47 -11.31 11.92
N HIS A 172 -15.54 -10.55 12.49
CA HIS A 172 -14.10 -10.76 12.32
C HIS A 172 -13.65 -12.12 12.89
N THR A 173 -12.89 -12.89 12.12
CA THR A 173 -12.47 -14.27 12.46
C THR A 173 -11.80 -14.38 13.82
N PHE A 174 -10.99 -13.37 14.17
CA PHE A 174 -10.22 -13.36 15.41
C PHE A 174 -10.86 -12.58 16.56
N ASN A 175 -12.12 -12.16 16.45
CA ASN A 175 -12.76 -11.33 17.47
C ASN A 175 -12.71 -11.98 18.86
N THR A 176 -13.09 -13.26 18.96
CA THR A 176 -13.07 -14.01 20.24
C THR A 176 -11.67 -14.11 20.85
N LEU A 177 -10.63 -14.25 20.02
CA LEU A 177 -9.25 -14.28 20.51
C LEU A 177 -8.83 -12.90 21.01
N ALA A 178 -9.12 -11.86 20.23
CA ALA A 178 -8.80 -10.48 20.58
C ALA A 178 -9.51 -10.00 21.86
N SER A 179 -10.76 -10.40 22.10
CA SER A 179 -11.49 -10.06 23.33
C SER A 179 -10.85 -10.65 24.59
N ARG A 180 -10.06 -11.73 24.48
CA ARG A 180 -9.33 -12.33 25.61
C ARG A 180 -8.02 -11.61 25.93
N MET A 181 -7.52 -10.80 24.99
CA MET A 181 -6.30 -10.02 25.14
C MET A 181 -6.63 -8.72 25.90
N MET A 182 -6.57 -8.77 27.23
CA MET A 182 -6.92 -7.62 28.10
C MET A 182 -5.75 -6.67 28.36
N TYR A 183 -4.52 -7.11 28.11
CA TYR A 183 -3.30 -6.38 28.41
C TYR A 183 -2.43 -6.27 27.17
N SER A 184 -1.83 -5.11 26.93
CA SER A 184 -0.84 -4.93 25.86
C SER A 184 0.54 -4.71 26.48
N PRO A 185 1.58 -5.46 26.06
CA PRO A 185 2.95 -5.16 26.46
C PRO A 185 3.36 -3.74 26.05
N GLN A 186 4.25 -3.14 26.85
CA GLN A 186 4.72 -1.78 26.63
C GLN A 186 5.35 -1.62 25.24
N GLY A 187 4.95 -0.55 24.54
CA GLY A 187 5.47 -0.20 23.22
C GLY A 187 4.86 -0.98 22.05
N ARG A 188 4.05 -2.02 22.31
CA ARG A 188 3.35 -2.75 21.25
C ARG A 188 2.34 -1.87 20.53
N ILE A 189 1.58 -1.06 21.26
CA ILE A 189 0.58 -0.17 20.63
C ILE A 189 1.29 0.91 19.83
N LYS A 190 2.37 1.50 20.36
CA LYS A 190 3.23 2.43 19.60
C LYS A 190 3.70 1.80 18.29
N ARG A 191 4.18 0.54 18.31
CA ARG A 191 4.61 -0.15 17.09
C ARG A 191 3.46 -0.32 16.09
N LEU A 192 2.27 -0.71 16.54
CA LEU A 192 1.11 -0.85 15.66
C LEU A 192 0.73 0.48 15.00
N MET A 193 0.85 1.60 15.71
CA MET A 193 0.57 2.92 15.11
C MET A 193 1.60 3.30 14.04
N VAL A 194 2.88 2.99 14.26
CA VAL A 194 3.92 3.18 13.23
C VAL A 194 3.63 2.30 12.01
N GLU A 195 3.19 1.06 12.19
CA GLU A 195 2.80 0.16 11.09
C GLU A 195 1.62 0.73 10.29
N LEU A 196 0.58 1.21 10.97
CA LEU A 196 -0.59 1.86 10.34
C LEU A 196 -0.19 3.12 9.57
N ALA A 197 0.64 3.98 10.16
CA ALA A 197 1.11 5.20 9.51
C ALA A 197 1.91 4.88 8.25
N ASN A 198 2.83 3.92 8.32
CA ASN A 198 3.60 3.46 7.16
C ASN A 198 2.67 2.93 6.05
N MET A 199 1.74 2.02 6.39
CA MET A 199 0.79 1.46 5.42
C MET A 199 -0.05 2.53 4.71
N ALA A 200 -0.50 3.57 5.43
CA ALA A 200 -1.32 4.64 4.84
C ALA A 200 -0.64 5.44 3.71
N THR A 201 0.68 5.28 3.53
CA THR A 201 1.45 5.98 2.48
C THR A 201 2.25 5.08 1.55
N SER A 202 2.32 3.78 1.87
CA SER A 202 3.22 2.82 1.22
C SER A 202 2.52 1.56 0.71
N LEU A 203 1.22 1.37 0.98
CA LEU A 203 0.46 0.26 0.40
C LEU A 203 0.47 0.34 -1.14
N PRO A 204 0.75 -0.77 -1.84
CA PRO A 204 0.58 -0.85 -3.30
C PRO A 204 -0.88 -0.66 -3.72
N VAL A 205 -1.07 -0.12 -4.93
CA VAL A 205 -2.40 0.05 -5.52
C VAL A 205 -3.14 -1.28 -5.58
N GLY A 206 -4.37 -1.28 -5.05
CA GLY A 206 -5.21 -2.47 -4.97
C GLY A 206 -5.16 -3.22 -3.64
N ILE A 207 -4.30 -2.81 -2.70
CA ILE A 207 -4.34 -3.30 -1.31
C ILE A 207 -4.98 -2.24 -0.42
N TYR A 208 -6.05 -2.63 0.30
CA TYR A 208 -6.76 -1.78 1.25
C TYR A 208 -6.73 -2.39 2.65
N VAL A 209 -6.65 -1.55 3.66
CA VAL A 209 -6.67 -1.94 5.07
C VAL A 209 -7.71 -1.10 5.82
N LYS A 210 -8.55 -1.77 6.61
CA LYS A 210 -9.40 -1.15 7.62
C LYS A 210 -8.97 -1.64 8.98
N ALA A 211 -8.49 -0.74 9.84
CA ALA A 211 -8.11 -1.05 11.20
C ALA A 211 -9.17 -0.54 12.17
N SER A 212 -9.43 -1.27 13.25
CA SER A 212 -10.36 -0.80 14.29
C SER A 212 -9.75 0.40 15.00
N GLU A 213 -10.58 1.43 15.22
CA GLU A 213 -10.28 2.60 16.04
C GLU A 213 -9.86 2.20 17.46
N SER A 214 -10.65 1.35 18.11
CA SER A 214 -10.43 0.90 19.48
C SER A 214 -9.38 -0.22 19.59
N ARG A 215 -9.24 -1.05 18.56
CA ARG A 215 -8.34 -2.22 18.50
C ARG A 215 -7.44 -2.14 17.26
N PRO A 216 -6.35 -1.33 17.30
CA PRO A 216 -5.42 -1.19 16.18
C PRO A 216 -4.70 -2.50 15.82
N ASP A 217 -4.76 -3.51 16.69
CA ASP A 217 -4.25 -4.85 16.46
C ASP A 217 -5.17 -5.73 15.60
N LEU A 218 -6.43 -5.32 15.42
CA LEU A 218 -7.41 -5.96 14.53
C LEU A 218 -7.54 -5.17 13.24
N MET A 219 -7.37 -5.87 12.12
CA MET A 219 -7.45 -5.28 10.79
C MET A 219 -8.17 -6.22 9.83
N ARG A 220 -8.97 -5.64 8.95
CA ARG A 220 -9.48 -6.31 7.74
C ARG A 220 -8.69 -5.79 6.54
N CYS A 221 -8.29 -6.68 5.66
CA CYS A 221 -7.50 -6.37 4.48
C CYS A 221 -8.22 -6.84 3.22
N LEU A 222 -8.26 -6.01 2.19
CA LEU A 222 -8.79 -6.34 0.88
C LEU A 222 -7.66 -6.24 -0.15
N ILE A 223 -7.34 -7.35 -0.80
CA ILE A 223 -6.25 -7.43 -1.77
C ILE A 223 -6.82 -7.70 -3.15
N MET A 224 -6.52 -6.83 -4.11
CA MET A 224 -6.79 -7.07 -5.52
C MET A 224 -5.78 -8.04 -6.11
N GLY A 225 -6.26 -9.04 -6.85
CA GLY A 225 -5.43 -9.90 -7.67
C GLY A 225 -4.73 -9.13 -8.80
N PRO A 226 -3.43 -9.36 -9.05
CA PRO A 226 -2.67 -8.68 -10.10
C PRO A 226 -3.30 -8.88 -11.49
N PRO A 227 -3.40 -7.83 -12.35
CA PRO A 227 -4.07 -7.89 -13.65
C PRO A 227 -3.67 -9.06 -14.55
N ASP A 228 -2.38 -9.41 -14.55
CA ASP A 228 -1.81 -10.43 -15.43
C ASP A 228 -1.88 -11.87 -14.85
N SER A 229 -2.49 -12.03 -13.67
CA SER A 229 -2.70 -13.32 -13.01
C SER A 229 -4.11 -13.88 -13.26
N PRO A 230 -4.37 -15.18 -13.03
CA PRO A 230 -5.75 -15.73 -12.99
C PRO A 230 -6.65 -15.15 -11.89
N TYR A 231 -6.10 -14.26 -11.05
CA TYR A 231 -6.82 -13.51 -10.00
C TYR A 231 -7.18 -12.09 -10.43
N GLY A 232 -6.78 -11.67 -11.64
CA GLY A 232 -6.78 -10.28 -12.08
C GLY A 232 -8.08 -9.53 -11.81
N TYR A 233 -7.95 -8.41 -11.08
CA TYR A 233 -9.03 -7.53 -10.62
C TYR A 233 -10.05 -8.16 -9.67
N GLY A 234 -9.91 -9.44 -9.28
CA GLY A 234 -10.68 -10.00 -8.19
C GLY A 234 -10.28 -9.40 -6.85
N LEU A 235 -11.23 -9.17 -5.95
CA LEU A 235 -11.01 -8.66 -4.59
C LEU A 235 -11.10 -9.80 -3.58
N PHE A 236 -10.03 -10.00 -2.80
CA PHE A 236 -9.91 -11.08 -1.82
C PHE A 236 -9.81 -10.52 -0.39
N ASP A 237 -10.66 -11.03 0.50
CA ASP A 237 -10.88 -10.49 1.85
C ASP A 237 -10.14 -11.32 2.90
N PHE A 238 -9.50 -10.62 3.82
CA PHE A 238 -8.68 -11.21 4.86
C PHE A 238 -8.92 -10.52 6.20
N ASP A 239 -8.91 -11.31 7.27
CA ASP A 239 -8.84 -10.82 8.64
C ASP A 239 -7.40 -10.97 9.15
N LEU A 240 -6.92 -10.02 9.93
CA LEU A 240 -5.59 -9.99 10.50
C LEU A 240 -5.66 -9.61 11.98
N LEU A 241 -4.92 -10.32 12.83
CA LEU A 241 -4.74 -9.99 14.24
C LEU A 241 -3.25 -9.99 14.59
N CYS A 242 -2.77 -8.91 15.17
CA CYS A 242 -1.49 -8.86 15.87
C CYS A 242 -1.70 -9.32 17.31
N LYS A 243 -1.14 -10.45 17.76
CA LYS A 243 -1.27 -10.93 19.16
C LYS A 243 -0.47 -10.08 20.14
N GLU A 244 -0.52 -10.35 21.46
CA GLU A 244 0.31 -9.65 22.46
C GLU A 244 1.81 -9.80 22.18
N THR A 245 2.22 -10.87 21.50
CA THR A 245 3.62 -11.16 21.14
C THR A 245 4.15 -10.32 19.96
N TYR A 246 3.30 -9.55 19.28
CA TYR A 246 3.73 -8.68 18.18
C TYR A 246 4.59 -7.50 18.69
N PRO A 247 5.70 -7.11 18.04
CA PRO A 247 6.22 -7.60 16.75
C PRO A 247 7.27 -8.73 16.85
N GLN A 248 7.43 -9.36 18.02
CA GLN A 248 8.37 -10.47 18.17
C GLN A 248 7.90 -11.72 17.42
N GLU A 249 6.58 -11.91 17.32
CA GLU A 249 5.95 -12.90 16.45
C GLU A 249 5.16 -12.22 15.32
N PRO A 250 4.98 -12.89 14.17
CA PRO A 250 4.17 -12.37 13.08
C PRO A 250 2.69 -12.22 13.49
N PRO A 251 1.93 -11.39 12.76
CA PRO A 251 0.48 -11.40 12.90
C PRO A 251 -0.10 -12.76 12.45
N ILE A 252 -1.31 -13.07 12.89
CA ILE A 252 -2.09 -14.17 12.32
C ILE A 252 -3.06 -13.62 11.28
N MET A 253 -3.34 -14.39 10.24
CA MET A 253 -4.16 -13.95 9.12
C MET A 253 -5.06 -15.08 8.62
N ALA A 254 -6.30 -14.75 8.26
CA ALA A 254 -7.28 -15.68 7.70
C ALA A 254 -7.89 -15.12 6.41
N CYS A 255 -7.88 -15.90 5.33
CA CYS A 255 -8.54 -15.57 4.07
C CYS A 255 -10.01 -15.99 4.09
N ARG A 256 -10.91 -15.01 4.21
CA ARG A 256 -12.36 -15.23 4.23
C ARG A 256 -12.87 -15.72 2.89
N THR A 257 -12.31 -15.20 1.79
CA THR A 257 -12.68 -15.67 0.45
C THR A 257 -12.31 -17.13 0.23
N ALA A 258 -11.20 -17.61 0.80
CA ALA A 258 -10.78 -19.02 0.71
C ALA A 258 -11.74 -19.96 1.43
N GLN A 259 -12.29 -19.56 2.58
CA GLN A 259 -13.32 -20.32 3.30
C GLN A 259 -14.57 -20.51 2.44
N GLU A 260 -15.01 -19.48 1.72
CA GLU A 260 -16.19 -19.54 0.86
C GLU A 260 -16.00 -20.44 -0.37
N CYS A 261 -14.79 -20.47 -0.94
CA CYS A 261 -14.46 -21.30 -2.11
C CYS A 261 -13.86 -22.67 -1.72
N ARG A 262 -13.84 -23.01 -0.42
CA ARG A 262 -13.26 -24.26 0.13
C ARG A 262 -11.79 -24.48 -0.26
N GLY A 263 -10.99 -23.41 -0.22
CA GLY A 263 -9.54 -23.46 -0.49
C GLY A 263 -9.14 -23.72 -1.94
N GLN A 264 -10.08 -23.70 -2.89
CA GLN A 264 -9.78 -23.99 -4.30
C GLN A 264 -9.08 -22.85 -5.06
N LEU A 265 -8.92 -21.67 -4.44
CA LEU A 265 -8.33 -20.51 -5.09
C LEU A 265 -6.81 -20.62 -5.28
N ASN A 266 -6.10 -21.19 -4.31
CA ASN A 266 -4.64 -21.29 -4.34
C ASN A 266 -4.15 -22.35 -3.33
N PRO A 267 -3.08 -23.12 -3.63
CA PRO A 267 -2.51 -24.07 -2.68
C PRO A 267 -2.14 -23.48 -1.31
N ASN A 268 -1.78 -22.20 -1.26
CA ASN A 268 -1.41 -21.52 -0.02
C ASN A 268 -2.62 -20.91 0.74
N LEU A 269 -3.84 -21.05 0.22
CA LEU A 269 -5.06 -20.54 0.83
C LEU A 269 -6.00 -21.69 1.19
N HIS A 270 -6.00 -22.08 2.47
CA HIS A 270 -6.67 -23.29 2.93
C HIS A 270 -8.20 -23.11 3.10
N PRO A 271 -8.98 -24.21 3.11
CA PRO A 271 -10.43 -24.17 3.29
C PRO A 271 -10.89 -23.62 4.64
N ASP A 272 -10.06 -23.70 5.68
CA ASP A 272 -10.30 -23.09 7.00
C ASP A 272 -9.92 -21.60 7.05
N GLY A 273 -9.41 -21.06 5.95
CA GLY A 273 -8.93 -19.69 5.83
C GLY A 273 -7.45 -19.51 6.16
N LYS A 274 -6.74 -20.55 6.61
CA LYS A 274 -5.31 -20.43 6.91
C LYS A 274 -4.53 -19.98 5.67
N VAL A 275 -3.64 -19.01 5.86
CA VAL A 275 -2.73 -18.50 4.82
C VAL A 275 -1.33 -19.07 5.06
N CYS A 276 -0.78 -19.76 4.06
CA CYS A 276 0.58 -20.32 4.10
C CYS A 276 1.58 -19.34 3.50
N LEU A 277 2.43 -18.76 4.35
CA LEU A 277 3.47 -17.81 3.99
C LEU A 277 4.59 -17.88 5.03
N SER A 278 5.86 -17.89 4.60
CA SER A 278 7.01 -17.93 5.52
C SER A 278 7.04 -16.72 6.46
N LEU A 279 6.69 -15.53 5.97
CA LEU A 279 6.58 -14.34 6.83
C LEU A 279 5.49 -14.44 7.91
N LEU A 280 4.49 -15.32 7.75
CA LEU A 280 3.47 -15.60 8.76
C LEU A 280 3.88 -16.76 9.70
N GLY A 281 5.05 -17.37 9.48
CA GLY A 281 5.49 -18.56 10.21
C GLY A 281 4.66 -19.82 9.91
N THR A 282 3.82 -19.79 8.87
CA THR A 282 2.93 -20.89 8.50
C THR A 282 3.50 -21.81 7.42
N TRP A 283 4.66 -21.44 6.84
CA TRP A 283 5.46 -22.24 5.91
C TRP A 283 6.92 -22.29 6.39
N LYS A 284 7.25 -23.30 7.20
CA LYS A 284 8.54 -23.41 7.92
C LYS A 284 9.66 -23.94 7.03
N GLU A 285 9.29 -24.67 5.99
CA GLU A 285 10.17 -25.26 5.00
C GLU A 285 10.66 -24.23 3.96
N GLY A 286 10.17 -22.99 4.02
CA GLY A 286 10.65 -21.89 3.18
C GLY A 286 12.00 -21.34 3.63
N ASP A 287 12.59 -20.47 2.80
CA ASP A 287 13.87 -19.83 3.07
C ASP A 287 13.87 -19.14 4.44
N ALA A 288 14.92 -19.41 5.25
CA ALA A 288 15.11 -18.80 6.56
C ALA A 288 15.15 -17.26 6.48
N ALA A 289 15.68 -16.71 5.38
CA ALA A 289 15.69 -15.27 5.15
C ALA A 289 14.29 -14.68 4.93
N ALA A 290 13.34 -15.50 4.44
CA ALA A 290 11.95 -15.13 4.19
C ALA A 290 11.02 -15.36 5.40
N GLN A 291 11.54 -15.90 6.51
CA GLN A 291 10.79 -16.04 7.76
C GLN A 291 10.63 -14.67 8.45
N TRP A 292 9.65 -14.58 9.37
CA TRP A 292 9.46 -13.38 10.18
C TRP A 292 10.73 -12.99 10.94
N GLN A 293 11.19 -11.75 10.76
CA GLN A 293 12.33 -11.18 11.46
C GLN A 293 11.84 -10.08 12.42
N PRO A 294 11.90 -10.31 13.75
CA PRO A 294 11.51 -9.32 14.75
C PRO A 294 12.16 -7.96 14.52
N GLY A 295 11.37 -6.89 14.59
CA GLY A 295 11.83 -5.51 14.39
C GLY A 295 12.14 -5.12 12.93
N LYS A 296 12.22 -6.07 11.98
CA LYS A 296 12.46 -5.79 10.55
C LYS A 296 11.25 -6.06 9.67
N SER A 297 10.55 -7.17 9.91
CA SER A 297 9.34 -7.51 9.17
C SER A 297 8.18 -6.59 9.58
N THR A 298 7.27 -6.34 8.63
CA THR A 298 6.16 -5.38 8.78
C THR A 298 4.85 -6.00 8.29
N ILE A 299 3.71 -5.46 8.72
CA ILE A 299 2.40 -5.86 8.18
C ILE A 299 2.36 -5.56 6.68
N LEU A 300 2.92 -4.42 6.26
CA LEU A 300 3.08 -4.06 4.86
C LEU A 300 3.79 -5.16 4.06
N SER A 301 4.91 -5.69 4.56
CA SER A 301 5.66 -6.75 3.88
C SER A 301 4.86 -8.05 3.74
N VAL A 302 4.01 -8.39 4.72
CA VAL A 302 3.09 -9.54 4.64
C VAL A 302 2.07 -9.33 3.53
N LEU A 303 1.41 -8.18 3.48
CA LEU A 303 0.38 -7.89 2.46
C LEU A 303 0.95 -7.86 1.05
N ILE A 304 2.13 -7.25 0.86
CA ILE A 304 2.87 -7.26 -0.41
C ILE A 304 3.21 -8.70 -0.81
N SER A 305 3.69 -9.50 0.13
CA SER A 305 4.08 -10.90 -0.13
C SER A 305 2.90 -11.78 -0.51
N ILE A 306 1.71 -11.57 0.09
CA ILE A 306 0.50 -12.27 -0.34
C ILE A 306 0.17 -11.93 -1.80
N GLN A 307 0.16 -10.65 -2.15
CA GLN A 307 -0.13 -10.25 -3.53
C GLN A 307 0.93 -10.80 -4.52
N ALA A 308 2.20 -10.77 -4.16
CA ALA A 308 3.30 -11.14 -5.04
C ALA A 308 3.55 -12.66 -5.15
N MET A 309 3.34 -13.42 -4.06
CA MET A 309 3.71 -14.84 -3.98
C MET A 309 2.51 -15.77 -4.01
N ILE A 310 1.32 -15.32 -3.57
CA ILE A 310 0.10 -16.14 -3.62
C ILE A 310 -0.67 -15.86 -4.91
N PHE A 311 -0.89 -14.59 -5.24
CA PHE A 311 -1.64 -14.21 -6.44
C PHE A 311 -0.77 -14.11 -7.70
N THR A 312 0.02 -15.15 -7.96
CA THR A 312 0.97 -15.25 -9.07
C THR A 312 0.29 -15.59 -10.40
N GLU A 313 1.00 -15.35 -11.51
CA GLU A 313 0.58 -15.74 -12.86
C GLU A 313 0.46 -17.27 -13.03
N ASP A 314 1.25 -18.02 -12.25
CA ASP A 314 1.25 -19.47 -12.26
C ASP A 314 1.07 -20.09 -10.86
N PRO A 315 -0.20 -20.21 -10.41
CA PRO A 315 -0.53 -20.80 -9.12
C PRO A 315 -0.19 -22.29 -9.00
N PHE A 316 0.05 -22.98 -10.12
CA PHE A 316 0.42 -24.40 -10.08
C PHE A 316 1.80 -24.59 -9.43
N ARG A 317 2.71 -23.63 -9.61
CA ARG A 317 4.08 -23.66 -9.02
C ARG A 317 4.14 -23.20 -7.57
N ASN A 318 3.06 -22.65 -7.03
CA ASN A 318 2.91 -22.36 -5.59
C ASN A 318 2.81 -23.63 -4.74
N GLU A 319 2.43 -24.76 -5.35
CA GLU A 319 2.51 -26.07 -4.71
C GLU A 319 3.98 -26.53 -4.68
N PRO A 320 4.57 -26.78 -3.50
CA PRO A 320 5.97 -27.21 -3.36
C PRO A 320 6.36 -28.38 -4.25
N ALA A 321 5.47 -29.37 -4.44
CA ALA A 321 5.73 -30.52 -5.31
C ALA A 321 5.90 -30.14 -6.80
N ASN A 322 5.47 -28.93 -7.18
CA ASN A 322 5.44 -28.46 -8.55
C ASN A 322 6.45 -27.34 -8.88
N THR A 323 7.09 -26.74 -7.87
CA THR A 323 7.94 -25.54 -8.03
C THR A 323 8.99 -25.69 -9.14
N ASN A 324 9.69 -26.84 -9.20
CA ASN A 324 10.75 -27.09 -10.17
C ASN A 324 10.28 -27.88 -11.41
N ARG A 325 8.98 -28.13 -11.57
CA ARG A 325 8.46 -28.89 -12.71
C ARG A 325 8.45 -28.02 -13.95
N VAL A 326 9.05 -28.54 -15.03
CA VAL A 326 9.18 -27.83 -16.32
C VAL A 326 8.81 -28.73 -17.50
N GLY A 327 8.55 -28.10 -18.65
CA GLY A 327 8.24 -28.76 -19.92
C GLY A 327 6.76 -29.00 -20.17
N ARG A 328 6.44 -29.49 -21.37
CA ARG A 328 5.08 -29.53 -21.93
C ARG A 328 3.99 -30.11 -21.02
N ARG A 329 4.32 -31.12 -20.21
CA ARG A 329 3.35 -31.69 -19.25
C ARG A 329 3.05 -30.73 -18.10
N ALA A 330 4.10 -30.16 -17.49
CA ALA A 330 3.95 -29.17 -16.43
C ALA A 330 3.19 -27.94 -16.94
N ASP A 331 3.49 -27.46 -18.15
CA ASP A 331 2.82 -26.30 -18.73
C ASP A 331 1.32 -26.56 -18.98
N ARG A 332 0.95 -27.78 -19.41
CA ARG A 332 -0.46 -28.19 -19.53
C ARG A 332 -1.16 -28.23 -18.17
N GLU A 333 -0.49 -28.74 -17.14
CA GLU A 333 -1.05 -28.79 -15.77
C GLU A 333 -1.20 -27.39 -15.15
N ALA A 334 -0.23 -26.50 -15.38
CA ALA A 334 -0.32 -25.08 -15.03
C ALA A 334 -1.51 -24.42 -15.73
N GLN A 335 -1.67 -24.63 -17.04
CA GLN A 335 -2.81 -24.10 -17.80
C GLN A 335 -4.15 -24.61 -17.27
N MET A 336 -4.26 -25.89 -16.90
CA MET A 336 -5.47 -26.45 -16.29
C MET A 336 -5.77 -25.80 -14.94
N THR A 337 -4.75 -25.53 -14.12
CA THR A 337 -4.89 -24.81 -12.85
C THR A 337 -5.40 -23.38 -13.06
N ILE A 338 -4.82 -22.64 -14.00
CA ILE A 338 -5.28 -21.30 -14.41
C ILE A 338 -6.75 -21.34 -14.84
N GLN A 339 -7.12 -22.31 -15.69
CA GLN A 339 -8.49 -22.44 -16.19
C GLN A 339 -9.52 -22.78 -15.10
N LYS A 340 -9.09 -23.44 -14.00
CA LYS A 340 -9.93 -23.69 -12.82
C LYS A 340 -10.08 -22.44 -11.94
N ILE A 341 -9.04 -21.64 -11.81
CA ILE A 341 -9.03 -20.48 -10.90
C ILE A 341 -9.80 -19.29 -11.48
N GLN A 342 -9.67 -18.99 -12.77
CA GLN A 342 -10.37 -17.87 -13.42
C GLN A 342 -11.89 -17.81 -13.13
N PRO A 343 -12.67 -18.90 -13.29
CA PRO A 343 -14.10 -18.86 -12.95
C PRO A 343 -14.36 -18.66 -11.44
N LEU A 344 -13.49 -19.17 -10.56
CA LEU A 344 -13.58 -18.93 -9.11
C LEU A 344 -13.28 -17.46 -8.78
N THR A 345 -12.30 -16.84 -9.44
CA THR A 345 -12.01 -15.41 -9.32
C THR A 345 -13.22 -14.57 -9.71
N ILE A 346 -13.89 -14.88 -10.83
CA ILE A 346 -15.10 -14.16 -11.24
C ILE A 346 -16.21 -14.33 -10.21
N GLU A 347 -16.44 -15.53 -9.70
CA GLU A 347 -17.54 -15.77 -8.76
C GLU A 347 -17.28 -15.18 -7.38
N TYR A 348 -16.14 -15.49 -6.76
CA TYR A 348 -15.86 -15.15 -5.37
C TYR A 348 -15.11 -13.83 -5.20
N GLY A 349 -14.30 -13.47 -6.20
CA GLY A 349 -13.51 -12.23 -6.24
C GLY A 349 -14.24 -11.07 -6.91
N MET A 350 -15.33 -11.30 -7.66
CA MET A 350 -16.09 -10.24 -8.33
C MET A 350 -17.59 -10.29 -8.04
N LEU A 351 -18.30 -11.30 -8.55
CA LEU A 351 -19.76 -11.41 -8.47
C LEU A 351 -20.26 -11.44 -7.03
N ALA A 352 -19.61 -12.20 -6.14
CA ALA A 352 -19.98 -12.27 -4.73
C ALA A 352 -19.95 -10.90 -4.04
N TRP A 353 -19.11 -9.95 -4.47
CA TRP A 353 -19.11 -8.59 -3.94
C TRP A 353 -20.26 -7.74 -4.45
N LEU A 354 -20.69 -7.98 -5.69
CA LEU A 354 -21.73 -7.20 -6.37
C LEU A 354 -23.14 -7.73 -6.10
N GLU A 355 -23.29 -9.03 -5.90
CA GLU A 355 -24.58 -9.71 -5.75
C GLU A 355 -24.99 -9.90 -4.27
N LYS A 356 -24.03 -10.12 -3.36
CA LYS A 356 -24.33 -10.30 -1.94
C LYS A 356 -24.49 -8.92 -1.27
N GLN A 357 -25.72 -8.57 -0.89
CA GLN A 357 -26.04 -7.27 -0.27
C GLN A 357 -25.20 -6.98 0.99
N GLN A 358 -24.92 -7.99 1.81
CA GLN A 358 -24.06 -7.84 2.99
C GLN A 358 -22.61 -7.48 2.67
N ARG A 359 -22.14 -7.75 1.44
CA ARG A 359 -20.80 -7.35 0.98
C ARG A 359 -20.84 -5.98 0.30
N LEU A 360 -21.83 -5.77 -0.57
CA LEU A 360 -21.98 -4.51 -1.31
C LEU A 360 -22.22 -3.30 -0.40
N ASN A 361 -22.92 -3.51 0.72
CA ASN A 361 -23.17 -2.50 1.76
C ASN A 361 -22.44 -2.81 3.07
N GLY A 362 -21.48 -3.74 3.05
CA GLY A 362 -20.68 -4.10 4.22
C GLY A 362 -19.46 -3.22 4.39
N VAL A 363 -18.49 -3.69 5.20
CA VAL A 363 -17.23 -3.01 5.50
C VAL A 363 -16.54 -2.44 4.24
N TRP A 364 -16.57 -3.16 3.12
CA TRP A 364 -15.85 -2.75 1.91
C TRP A 364 -16.71 -2.07 0.85
N GLY A 365 -17.97 -1.75 1.14
CA GLY A 365 -18.95 -1.33 0.13
C GLY A 365 -18.48 -0.17 -0.77
N ASP A 366 -17.90 0.88 -0.18
CA ASP A 366 -17.42 2.05 -0.93
C ASP A 366 -16.24 1.70 -1.84
N ILE A 367 -15.27 0.93 -1.31
CA ILE A 367 -14.09 0.48 -2.05
C ILE A 367 -14.48 -0.45 -3.20
N VAL A 368 -15.43 -1.36 -2.96
CA VAL A 368 -15.97 -2.29 -3.95
C VAL A 368 -16.63 -1.52 -5.10
N LYS A 369 -17.53 -0.59 -4.78
CA LYS A 369 -18.22 0.25 -5.79
C LYS A 369 -17.21 1.07 -6.60
N ALA A 370 -16.26 1.72 -5.94
CA ALA A 370 -15.22 2.50 -6.60
C ALA A 370 -14.30 1.64 -7.48
N HIS A 371 -13.88 0.46 -6.99
CA HIS A 371 -13.04 -0.46 -7.73
C HIS A 371 -13.69 -0.92 -9.03
N PHE A 372 -14.93 -1.43 -8.96
CA PHE A 372 -15.63 -1.95 -10.14
C PHE A 372 -16.05 -0.83 -11.10
N LYS A 373 -16.34 0.38 -10.61
CA LYS A 373 -16.63 1.55 -11.45
C LYS A 373 -15.38 2.05 -12.18
N LEU A 374 -14.28 2.28 -11.46
CA LEU A 374 -13.06 2.89 -12.03
C LEU A 374 -12.25 1.92 -12.90
N ASN A 375 -12.31 0.61 -12.63
CA ASN A 375 -11.62 -0.41 -13.42
C ASN A 375 -12.51 -1.13 -14.43
N LYS A 376 -13.77 -0.70 -14.62
CA LYS A 376 -14.76 -1.38 -15.49
C LYS A 376 -14.20 -1.86 -16.82
N GLU A 377 -13.61 -0.95 -17.61
CA GLU A 377 -13.07 -1.26 -18.94
C GLU A 377 -11.93 -2.28 -18.89
N LYS A 378 -11.04 -2.15 -17.89
CA LYS A 378 -9.91 -3.06 -17.67
C LYS A 378 -10.42 -4.47 -17.29
N ILE A 379 -11.42 -4.54 -16.41
CA ILE A 379 -12.07 -5.79 -15.97
C ILE A 379 -12.75 -6.48 -17.16
N LEU A 380 -13.58 -5.75 -17.91
CA LEU A 380 -14.29 -6.28 -19.08
C LEU A 380 -13.31 -6.82 -20.14
N THR A 381 -12.22 -6.09 -20.39
CA THR A 381 -11.16 -6.54 -21.31
C THR A 381 -10.53 -7.84 -20.82
N ASN A 382 -10.18 -7.93 -19.53
CA ASN A 382 -9.55 -9.11 -18.95
C ASN A 382 -10.46 -10.35 -18.99
N ILE A 383 -11.72 -10.22 -18.58
CA ILE A 383 -12.66 -11.36 -18.58
C ILE A 383 -13.03 -11.82 -19.99
N ASN A 384 -13.13 -10.90 -20.96
CA ASN A 384 -13.37 -11.26 -22.36
C ASN A 384 -12.19 -12.04 -22.95
N LYS A 385 -10.94 -11.66 -22.61
CA LYS A 385 -9.74 -12.43 -22.96
C LYS A 385 -9.80 -13.84 -22.36
N TRP A 386 -10.17 -13.97 -21.09
CA TRP A 386 -10.34 -15.28 -20.47
C TRP A 386 -11.42 -16.11 -21.15
N ALA A 387 -12.57 -15.52 -21.46
CA ALA A 387 -13.69 -16.20 -22.13
C ALA A 387 -13.32 -16.78 -23.50
N GLN A 388 -12.40 -16.14 -24.23
CA GLN A 388 -11.88 -16.64 -25.51
C GLN A 388 -11.01 -17.90 -25.34
N SER A 389 -10.18 -17.93 -24.29
CA SER A 389 -9.22 -19.01 -24.03
C SER A 389 -9.73 -20.12 -23.10
N ASN A 390 -10.80 -19.87 -22.35
CA ASN A 390 -11.33 -20.74 -21.31
C ASN A 390 -12.84 -20.93 -21.47
N PRO A 391 -13.27 -22.09 -22.02
CA PRO A 391 -14.68 -22.41 -22.20
C PRO A 391 -15.52 -22.32 -20.92
N ALA A 392 -14.93 -22.62 -19.75
CA ALA A 392 -15.62 -22.54 -18.46
C ALA A 392 -16.11 -21.14 -18.14
N VAL A 393 -15.34 -20.12 -18.56
CA VAL A 393 -15.67 -18.70 -18.37
C VAL A 393 -16.66 -18.24 -19.44
N GLY A 394 -16.43 -18.61 -20.71
CA GLY A 394 -17.22 -18.11 -21.84
C GLY A 394 -18.62 -18.72 -21.97
N ARG A 395 -18.76 -20.04 -21.82
CA ARG A 395 -20.03 -20.76 -22.05
C ARG A 395 -20.77 -21.15 -20.77
N GLY A 396 -20.14 -20.91 -19.63
CA GLY A 396 -20.60 -21.47 -18.36
C GLY A 396 -20.18 -22.93 -18.21
N TYR A 397 -19.69 -23.26 -17.03
CA TYR A 397 -19.42 -24.60 -16.54
C TYR A 397 -20.67 -25.19 -15.87
N GLU A 398 -20.75 -26.52 -15.73
CA GLU A 398 -21.91 -27.24 -15.17
C GLU A 398 -22.35 -26.82 -13.75
N TRP A 399 -21.54 -26.03 -13.02
CA TRP A 399 -21.87 -25.54 -11.68
C TRP A 399 -22.76 -24.27 -11.67
N TYR A 400 -22.92 -23.55 -12.79
CA TYR A 400 -23.70 -22.31 -12.83
C TYR A 400 -25.21 -22.60 -12.90
N ARG A 401 -25.91 -22.39 -11.78
CA ARG A 401 -27.35 -22.66 -11.63
C ARG A 401 -28.28 -21.81 -12.50
N SER A 402 -27.79 -20.74 -13.15
CA SER A 402 -28.62 -19.71 -13.79
C SER A 402 -28.69 -19.78 -15.32
N GLY A 403 -27.92 -20.64 -15.98
CA GLY A 403 -27.88 -20.74 -17.46
C GLY A 403 -27.32 -19.50 -18.18
N VAL A 404 -26.90 -18.47 -17.44
CA VAL A 404 -26.26 -17.24 -17.96
C VAL A 404 -24.78 -17.28 -17.61
N SER A 405 -23.91 -16.97 -18.59
CA SER A 405 -22.47 -16.98 -18.35
C SER A 405 -22.08 -15.96 -17.27
N PRO A 406 -21.05 -16.23 -16.44
CA PRO A 406 -20.59 -15.33 -15.39
C PRO A 406 -20.13 -13.98 -15.92
N VAL A 407 -19.56 -13.98 -17.12
CA VAL A 407 -19.12 -12.77 -17.83
C VAL A 407 -20.30 -11.86 -18.11
N GLU A 408 -21.42 -12.44 -18.56
CA GLU A 408 -22.64 -11.67 -18.85
C GLU A 408 -23.32 -11.17 -17.56
N ARG A 409 -23.36 -11.98 -16.49
CA ARG A 409 -23.79 -11.53 -15.15
C ARG A 409 -22.96 -10.34 -14.68
N LEU A 410 -21.64 -10.47 -14.73
CA LEU A 410 -20.72 -9.44 -14.27
C LEU A 410 -20.88 -8.15 -15.09
N ARG A 411 -21.00 -8.27 -16.41
CA ARG A 411 -21.23 -7.13 -17.30
C ARG A 411 -22.47 -6.34 -16.90
N ARG A 412 -23.60 -7.01 -16.64
CA ARG A 412 -24.85 -6.35 -16.20
C ARG A 412 -24.68 -5.57 -14.91
N HIS A 413 -23.95 -6.12 -13.93
CA HIS A 413 -23.64 -5.40 -12.70
C HIS A 413 -22.69 -4.22 -12.91
N LEU A 414 -21.67 -4.37 -13.77
CA LEU A 414 -20.75 -3.27 -14.10
C LEU A 414 -21.45 -2.14 -14.87
N ASP A 415 -22.46 -2.46 -15.68
CA ASP A 415 -23.28 -1.48 -16.39
C ASP A 415 -24.20 -0.73 -15.43
N SER A 416 -24.83 -1.40 -14.46
CA SER A 416 -25.71 -0.74 -13.49
C SER A 416 -24.96 0.22 -12.54
N LEU A 417 -23.68 -0.06 -12.22
CA LEU A 417 -22.85 0.83 -11.40
C LEU A 417 -22.52 2.17 -12.07
N SER A 418 -22.68 2.28 -13.39
CA SER A 418 -22.40 3.52 -14.13
C SER A 418 -23.48 4.61 -13.94
N GLY A 419 -24.64 4.25 -13.37
CA GLY A 419 -25.76 5.19 -13.12
C GLY A 419 -25.71 5.93 -11.77
N PHE A 420 -24.77 5.63 -10.89
CA PHE A 420 -24.57 6.37 -9.64
C PHE A 420 -23.53 7.47 -9.88
N SER A 421 -23.98 8.63 -10.38
CA SER A 421 -23.18 9.86 -10.52
C SER A 421 -23.30 10.74 -9.29
#